data_AF-A0A954W832-F1
#
_entry.id   AF-A0A954W832-F1
#
_cell.length_a   1.000
_cell.length_b   1.000
_cell.length_c   1.000
_cell.angle_alpha   90.00
_cell.angle_beta   90.00
_cell.angle_gamma   90.00
#
_symmetry.space_group_name_H-M   'P 1'
#
loop_
_entity.id
_entity.type
_entity.pdbx_description
1 polymer ?
#
loop_
_entity_poly.entity_id
_entity_poly.type
_entity_poly.pdbx_seq_one_letter_code
_entity_poly.pdbx_strand_id
1 'polypeptide(L)'
;MEARRPLAVDFGLAVDFPVGSAFGVGGESIAADLSGNIYLTGNFSDTVQLDPDGVAEPLVSAGQTDVFLAKYDRDGEFLWAKQLGGSGFDYVRDMAVDASGNIHLVGNFSGTADFDPSAETNQLTSAGDFDAFVVRLTADGELTWAKALAGTGFEVAQSLAVDANGAAYVLGAYFTTIDLNPSASQSFSRTTAGDSDIFLTKLDVNGNFVWGASMGGSGADFAAAVTLDASNNVLVVGDFVGTADFDPSTATSNLTSGGNRDLFIAKLTTGGTFTWARRVGAGESELGTGIATDASGNVYAVGSFRGTVDFNPGAATVDLTSRDDSQFGSDVFVLKLSASGDYVWARTLGTNSP
;
A
#
# COMPACT_ATOMS: atom_id res chain seq x y z
N MET A 1 28.16 21.92 41.05
CA MET A 1 27.26 22.38 39.97
C MET A 1 27.50 21.42 38.81
N GLU A 2 26.86 20.25 38.86
CA GLU A 2 27.03 19.20 37.85
C GLU A 2 25.94 19.37 36.79
N ALA A 3 26.36 19.60 35.56
CA ALA A 3 25.49 19.65 34.40
C ALA A 3 24.96 18.24 34.12
N ARG A 4 23.66 18.03 34.35
CA ARG A 4 22.94 16.84 33.91
C ARG A 4 22.96 16.83 32.37
N ARG A 5 23.57 15.80 31.80
CA ARG A 5 23.43 15.46 30.38
C ARG A 5 21.94 15.15 30.12
N PRO A 6 21.34 15.61 29.01
CA PRO A 6 20.01 15.15 28.63
C PRO A 6 20.05 13.64 28.41
N LEU A 7 19.09 12.94 29.00
CA LEU A 7 18.76 11.56 28.68
C LEU A 7 18.56 11.50 27.17
N ALA A 8 19.43 10.77 26.46
CA ALA A 8 19.07 10.26 25.15
C ALA A 8 17.96 9.24 25.42
N VAL A 9 16.74 9.56 25.00
CA VAL A 9 15.69 8.55 24.88
C VAL A 9 16.10 7.71 23.67
N ASP A 10 16.71 6.58 23.98
CA ASP A 10 16.99 5.53 23.03
C ASP A 10 15.65 4.94 22.61
N PHE A 11 15.15 5.29 21.42
CA PHE A 11 14.05 4.57 20.79
C PHE A 11 14.59 3.27 20.18
N GLY A 12 15.23 2.45 21.03
CA GLY A 12 15.54 1.06 20.77
C GLY A 12 14.32 0.21 21.05
N LEU A 13 13.20 0.46 20.37
CA LEU A 13 12.13 -0.53 20.23
C LEU A 13 12.46 -1.37 18.99
N ALA A 14 13.54 -2.15 19.11
CA ALA A 14 13.49 -3.48 18.55
C ALA A 14 12.55 -4.25 19.48
N VAL A 15 11.26 -4.26 19.15
CA VAL A 15 10.41 -5.36 19.59
C VAL A 15 10.97 -6.56 18.83
N ASP A 16 11.91 -7.24 19.49
CA ASP A 16 12.47 -8.50 19.03
C ASP A 16 11.32 -9.50 19.12
N PHE A 17 10.47 -9.52 18.09
CA PHE A 17 9.61 -10.66 17.86
C PHE A 17 10.58 -11.81 17.59
N PRO A 18 10.60 -12.88 18.40
CA PRO A 18 11.17 -14.12 17.94
C PRO A 18 10.22 -14.66 16.85
N VAL A 19 10.24 -14.05 15.67
CA VAL A 19 9.65 -14.65 14.46
C VAL A 19 10.62 -15.74 14.08
N GLY A 20 10.47 -16.86 14.77
CA GLY A 20 11.07 -18.13 14.42
C GLY A 20 10.67 -18.41 12.97
N SER A 21 11.68 -18.33 12.10
CA SER A 21 11.61 -18.82 10.73
C SER A 21 11.33 -20.32 10.75
N ALA A 22 10.04 -20.67 10.81
CA ALA A 22 9.45 -21.94 10.44
C ALA A 22 7.93 -21.76 10.41
N PHE A 23 7.40 -21.39 9.24
CA PHE A 23 5.98 -21.25 8.86
C PHE A 23 5.29 -19.88 9.15
N GLY A 24 5.04 -19.13 8.07
CA GLY A 24 3.76 -18.42 7.83
C GLY A 24 3.52 -17.01 8.38
N VAL A 25 4.17 -16.55 9.45
CA VAL A 25 3.83 -15.25 10.05
C VAL A 25 4.67 -14.11 9.49
N GLY A 26 4.04 -13.09 8.89
CA GLY A 26 4.69 -11.89 8.37
C GLY A 26 3.89 -10.63 8.72
N GLY A 27 4.54 -9.64 9.35
CA GLY A 27 3.94 -8.31 9.57
C GLY A 27 3.96 -7.51 8.27
N GLU A 28 2.84 -6.87 7.94
CA GLU A 28 2.65 -6.15 6.67
C GLU A 28 2.51 -4.63 6.88
N SER A 29 1.78 -4.22 7.92
CA SER A 29 1.57 -2.79 8.22
C SER A 29 1.43 -2.51 9.71
N ILE A 30 1.87 -1.32 10.12
CA ILE A 30 1.79 -0.79 11.47
C ILE A 30 1.30 0.66 11.43
N ALA A 31 0.36 1.00 12.32
CA ALA A 31 -0.19 2.34 12.43
C ALA A 31 -0.42 2.72 13.90
N ALA A 32 -0.57 4.01 14.19
CA ALA A 32 -0.93 4.49 15.51
C ALA A 32 -2.11 5.47 15.44
N ASP A 33 -2.98 5.43 16.44
CA ASP A 33 -4.05 6.43 16.59
C ASP A 33 -3.58 7.68 17.36
N LEU A 34 -4.46 8.69 17.46
CA LEU A 34 -4.18 9.93 18.20
C LEU A 34 -4.05 9.75 19.73
N SER A 35 -4.50 8.61 20.26
CA SER A 35 -4.31 8.24 21.69
C SER A 35 -2.97 7.56 21.93
N GLY A 36 -2.25 7.22 20.86
CA GLY A 36 -0.99 6.49 20.88
C GLY A 36 -1.15 4.97 20.89
N ASN A 37 -2.36 4.43 20.70
CA ASN A 37 -2.52 2.98 20.55
C ASN A 37 -1.87 2.54 19.23
N ILE A 38 -1.18 1.41 19.27
CA ILE A 38 -0.45 0.84 18.14
C ILE A 38 -1.28 -0.30 17.56
N TYR A 39 -1.44 -0.31 16.25
CA TYR A 39 -2.11 -1.36 15.49
C TYR A 39 -1.08 -2.06 14.63
N LEU A 40 -1.07 -3.39 14.66
CA LEU A 40 -0.20 -4.23 13.84
C LEU A 40 -1.06 -5.23 13.08
N THR A 41 -0.83 -5.36 11.77
CA THR A 41 -1.49 -6.37 10.96
C THR A 41 -0.49 -7.15 10.12
N GLY A 42 -0.87 -8.37 9.76
CA GLY A 42 -0.05 -9.24 8.96
C GLY A 42 -0.77 -10.53 8.61
N ASN A 43 -0.02 -11.41 7.95
CA ASN A 43 -0.49 -12.69 7.46
C ASN A 43 0.04 -13.80 8.37
N PHE A 44 -0.74 -14.84 8.61
CA PHE A 44 -0.30 -16.00 9.38
C PHE A 44 -0.90 -17.30 8.86
N SER A 45 -0.12 -18.38 8.96
CA SER A 45 -0.59 -19.76 8.75
C SER A 45 -0.59 -20.50 10.09
N ASP A 46 -1.48 -21.49 10.22
CA ASP A 46 -1.65 -22.32 11.41
C ASP A 46 -2.04 -21.56 12.69
N THR A 47 -1.08 -21.03 13.43
CA THR A 47 -1.33 -20.42 14.75
C THR A 47 -0.36 -19.27 15.00
N VAL A 48 -0.87 -18.16 15.55
CA VAL A 48 -0.06 -17.01 15.95
C VAL A 48 -0.40 -16.57 17.36
N GLN A 49 0.63 -16.34 18.18
CA GLN A 49 0.50 -15.70 19.49
C GLN A 49 0.93 -14.24 19.36
N LEU A 50 0.01 -13.33 19.68
CA LEU A 50 0.19 -11.88 19.57
C LEU A 50 0.18 -11.17 20.92
N ASP A 51 -0.15 -11.89 22.00
CA ASP A 51 0.08 -11.42 23.37
C ASP A 51 1.50 -11.83 23.82
N PRO A 52 2.42 -10.86 24.05
CA PRO A 52 3.79 -11.16 24.48
C PRO A 52 3.88 -11.93 25.81
N ASP A 53 2.88 -11.77 26.69
CA ASP A 53 2.82 -12.47 27.97
C ASP A 53 2.22 -13.88 27.82
N GLY A 54 1.65 -14.18 26.65
CA GLY A 54 1.07 -15.48 26.31
C GLY A 54 -0.18 -15.84 27.12
N VAL A 55 -0.87 -14.85 27.69
CA VAL A 55 -2.07 -15.04 28.52
C VAL A 55 -3.32 -15.15 27.65
N ALA A 56 -3.41 -14.36 26.58
CA ALA A 56 -4.47 -14.48 25.59
C ALA A 56 -4.32 -15.77 24.77
N GLU A 57 -5.44 -16.37 24.38
CA GLU A 57 -5.43 -17.52 23.49
C GLU A 57 -4.85 -17.13 22.12
N PRO A 58 -4.02 -17.99 21.50
CA PRO A 58 -3.48 -17.71 20.18
C PRO A 58 -4.59 -17.78 19.12
N LEU A 59 -4.43 -17.01 18.05
CA LEU A 59 -5.31 -17.10 16.88
C LEU A 59 -4.93 -18.34 16.07
N VAL A 60 -5.92 -19.03 15.51
CA VAL A 60 -5.72 -20.24 14.69
C VAL A 60 -6.34 -20.01 13.33
N SER A 61 -5.55 -20.16 12.27
CA SER A 61 -6.04 -19.94 10.91
C SER A 61 -7.19 -20.91 10.57
N ALA A 62 -8.26 -20.39 9.99
CA ALA A 62 -9.42 -21.12 9.49
C ALA A 62 -9.17 -21.75 8.10
N GLY A 63 -8.02 -21.47 7.49
CA GLY A 63 -7.66 -21.86 6.13
C GLY A 63 -6.17 -22.07 5.95
N GLN A 64 -5.65 -21.58 4.82
CA GLN A 64 -4.23 -21.71 4.49
C GLN A 64 -3.42 -20.54 5.03
N THR A 65 -3.93 -19.32 4.88
CA THR A 65 -3.33 -18.10 5.42
C THR A 65 -4.45 -17.13 5.71
N ASP A 66 -4.45 -16.57 6.92
CA ASP A 66 -5.40 -15.56 7.35
C ASP A 66 -4.70 -14.26 7.75
N VAL A 67 -5.50 -13.23 7.94
CA VAL A 67 -5.09 -11.93 8.44
C VAL A 67 -5.22 -11.88 9.95
N PHE A 68 -4.18 -11.41 10.63
CA PHE A 68 -4.30 -10.97 12.02
C PHE A 68 -4.31 -9.45 12.10
N LEU A 69 -5.03 -8.93 13.10
CA LEU A 69 -5.00 -7.53 13.52
C LEU A 69 -4.86 -7.49 15.04
N ALA A 70 -3.77 -6.91 15.54
CA ALA A 70 -3.52 -6.72 16.95
C ALA A 70 -3.50 -5.23 17.32
N LYS A 71 -3.99 -4.93 18.51
CA LYS A 71 -3.91 -3.59 19.11
C LYS A 71 -3.14 -3.66 20.42
N TYR A 72 -2.24 -2.71 20.58
CA TYR A 72 -1.45 -2.46 21.79
C TYR A 72 -1.68 -1.01 22.23
N ASP A 73 -1.46 -0.72 23.50
CA ASP A 73 -1.45 0.66 23.96
C ASP A 73 -0.12 1.37 23.61
N ARG A 74 0.02 2.62 24.06
CA ARG A 74 1.21 3.44 23.77
C ARG A 74 2.50 2.95 24.44
N ASP A 75 2.35 2.13 25.47
CA ASP A 75 3.45 1.57 26.26
C ASP A 75 3.80 0.15 25.75
N GLY A 76 3.06 -0.35 24.76
CA GLY A 76 3.25 -1.65 24.12
C GLY A 76 2.50 -2.78 24.83
N GLU A 77 1.61 -2.49 25.76
CA GLU A 77 0.79 -3.51 26.42
C GLU A 77 -0.30 -4.03 25.47
N PHE A 78 -0.46 -5.35 25.41
CA PHE A 78 -1.45 -6.01 24.56
C PHE A 78 -2.88 -5.66 24.99
N LEU A 79 -3.72 -5.25 24.04
CA LEU A 79 -5.14 -4.95 24.30
C LEU A 79 -6.06 -6.03 23.72
N TRP A 80 -5.91 -6.35 22.43
CA TRP A 80 -6.68 -7.40 21.77
C TRP A 80 -6.03 -7.83 20.46
N ALA A 81 -6.40 -9.03 19.98
CA ALA A 81 -6.10 -9.52 18.65
C ALA A 81 -7.37 -10.09 18.00
N LYS A 82 -7.45 -9.95 16.67
CA LYS A 82 -8.57 -10.38 15.84
C LYS A 82 -8.05 -11.10 14.60
N GLN A 83 -8.80 -12.09 14.15
CA GLN A 83 -8.56 -12.83 12.92
C GLN A 83 -9.60 -12.41 11.88
N LEU A 84 -9.17 -12.29 10.63
CA LEU A 84 -10.04 -12.09 9.47
C LEU A 84 -9.59 -13.05 8.36
N GLY A 85 -10.53 -13.63 7.62
CA GLY A 85 -10.23 -14.57 6.54
C GLY A 85 -11.22 -15.73 6.46
N GLY A 86 -10.85 -16.78 5.74
CA GLY A 86 -11.72 -17.94 5.56
C GLY A 86 -10.95 -19.22 5.27
N SER A 87 -11.54 -20.11 4.46
CA SER A 87 -10.92 -21.40 4.15
C SER A 87 -9.77 -21.30 3.15
N GLY A 88 -9.61 -20.13 2.52
CA GLY A 88 -8.69 -19.89 1.41
C GLY A 88 -7.36 -19.31 1.86
N PHE A 89 -6.75 -18.55 0.96
CA PHE A 89 -5.68 -17.62 1.24
C PHE A 89 -6.27 -16.21 1.36
N ASP A 90 -5.99 -15.55 2.48
CA ASP A 90 -6.42 -14.20 2.81
C ASP A 90 -5.19 -13.40 3.22
N TYR A 91 -4.87 -12.38 2.43
CA TYR A 91 -3.66 -11.60 2.64
C TYR A 91 -3.98 -10.12 2.82
N VAL A 92 -3.56 -9.55 3.95
CA VAL A 92 -3.50 -8.10 4.13
C VAL A 92 -2.24 -7.55 3.45
N ARG A 93 -2.35 -6.33 2.92
CA ARG A 93 -1.25 -5.60 2.28
C ARG A 93 -0.99 -4.26 2.94
N ASP A 94 -2.03 -3.58 3.41
CA ASP A 94 -1.89 -2.27 4.04
C ASP A 94 -3.01 -1.99 5.04
N MET A 95 -2.73 -1.06 5.96
CA MET A 95 -3.63 -0.59 7.00
C MET A 95 -3.50 0.92 7.18
N ALA A 96 -4.64 1.60 7.34
CA ALA A 96 -4.66 2.96 7.86
C ALA A 96 -5.64 3.10 9.02
N VAL A 97 -5.36 4.05 9.92
CA VAL A 97 -6.21 4.39 11.05
C VAL A 97 -6.67 5.84 10.90
N ASP A 98 -7.97 6.07 10.89
CA ASP A 98 -8.53 7.43 10.77
C ASP A 98 -8.42 8.21 12.08
N ALA A 99 -8.70 9.52 12.04
CA ALA A 99 -8.60 10.39 13.21
C ALA A 99 -9.57 10.04 14.35
N SER A 100 -10.60 9.22 14.07
CA SER A 100 -11.54 8.69 15.07
C SER A 100 -11.10 7.32 15.61
N GLY A 101 -9.97 6.79 15.15
CA GLY A 101 -9.43 5.49 15.52
C GLY A 101 -10.04 4.32 14.73
N ASN A 102 -10.86 4.56 13.70
CA ASN A 102 -11.38 3.47 12.88
C ASN A 102 -10.27 2.93 11.98
N ILE A 103 -10.29 1.62 11.76
CA ILE A 103 -9.24 0.87 11.09
C ILE A 103 -9.72 0.52 9.70
N HIS A 104 -8.87 0.76 8.70
CA HIS A 104 -9.12 0.40 7.32
C HIS A 104 -8.04 -0.58 6.88
N LEU A 105 -8.43 -1.71 6.28
CA LEU A 105 -7.53 -2.74 5.78
C LEU A 105 -7.79 -2.95 4.29
N VAL A 106 -6.73 -3.24 3.54
CA VAL A 106 -6.83 -3.72 2.15
C VAL A 106 -5.93 -4.91 1.93
N GLY A 107 -6.28 -5.70 0.92
CA GLY A 107 -5.51 -6.86 0.54
C GLY A 107 -6.18 -7.66 -0.56
N ASN A 108 -5.91 -8.96 -0.60
CA ASN A 108 -6.51 -9.89 -1.55
C ASN A 108 -6.89 -11.21 -0.89
N PHE A 109 -7.94 -11.86 -1.40
CA PHE A 109 -8.44 -13.12 -0.85
C PHE A 109 -8.90 -14.08 -1.94
N SER A 110 -8.90 -15.38 -1.64
CA SER A 110 -9.38 -16.45 -2.52
C SER A 110 -10.52 -17.24 -1.86
N GLY A 111 -11.47 -17.73 -2.65
CA GLY A 111 -12.59 -18.52 -2.13
C GLY A 111 -13.57 -17.67 -1.32
N THR A 112 -14.07 -18.19 -0.20
CA THR A 112 -14.99 -17.46 0.69
C THR A 112 -14.28 -17.08 1.98
N ALA A 113 -14.36 -15.80 2.34
CA ALA A 113 -13.72 -15.20 3.49
C ALA A 113 -14.72 -14.43 4.35
N ASP A 114 -14.55 -14.47 5.67
CA ASP A 114 -15.30 -13.66 6.63
C ASP A 114 -14.39 -12.59 7.20
N PHE A 115 -14.72 -11.34 6.91
CA PHE A 115 -13.99 -10.18 7.43
C PHE A 115 -14.67 -9.55 8.65
N ASP A 116 -15.70 -10.21 9.20
CA ASP A 116 -16.26 -9.86 10.51
C ASP A 116 -15.50 -10.62 11.60
N PRO A 117 -14.77 -9.93 12.50
CA PRO A 117 -14.04 -10.59 13.57
C PRO A 117 -14.94 -11.01 14.75
N SER A 118 -16.25 -10.78 14.65
CA SER A 118 -17.24 -11.21 15.65
C SER A 118 -17.77 -12.63 15.34
N ALA A 119 -18.79 -13.07 16.07
CA ALA A 119 -19.46 -14.34 15.80
C ALA A 119 -20.52 -14.24 14.68
N GLU A 120 -20.87 -13.02 14.27
CA GLU A 120 -21.74 -12.78 13.12
C GLU A 120 -20.94 -12.98 11.84
N THR A 121 -21.59 -13.43 10.76
CA THR A 121 -20.89 -13.71 9.50
C THR A 121 -21.14 -12.63 8.45
N ASN A 122 -20.07 -12.10 7.85
CA ASN A 122 -20.14 -11.21 6.69
C ASN A 122 -19.22 -11.73 5.57
N GLN A 123 -19.72 -12.75 4.88
CA GLN A 123 -18.93 -13.46 3.88
C GLN A 123 -18.83 -12.71 2.56
N LEU A 124 -17.60 -12.59 2.05
CA LEU A 124 -17.28 -12.26 0.68
C LEU A 124 -16.81 -13.51 -0.06
N THR A 125 -17.17 -13.64 -1.33
CA THR A 125 -16.73 -14.75 -2.19
C THR A 125 -16.03 -14.20 -3.41
N SER A 126 -14.81 -14.70 -3.64
CA SER A 126 -13.99 -14.37 -4.80
C SER A 126 -14.68 -14.80 -6.10
N ALA A 127 -14.73 -13.91 -7.09
CA ALA A 127 -15.25 -14.16 -8.42
C ALA A 127 -14.16 -14.69 -9.38
N GLY A 128 -12.88 -14.40 -9.08
CA GLY A 128 -11.71 -14.91 -9.80
C GLY A 128 -10.80 -15.80 -8.93
N ASP A 129 -9.52 -15.84 -9.29
CA ASP A 129 -8.48 -16.58 -8.54
C ASP A 129 -8.24 -15.94 -7.17
N PHE A 130 -8.07 -14.61 -7.18
CA PHE A 130 -8.02 -13.77 -5.99
C PHE A 130 -8.70 -12.45 -6.29
N ASP A 131 -9.53 -11.98 -5.37
CA ASP A 131 -10.16 -10.67 -5.48
C ASP A 131 -9.57 -9.72 -4.43
N ALA A 132 -9.58 -8.43 -4.71
CA ALA A 132 -9.16 -7.42 -3.74
C ALA A 132 -10.26 -7.21 -2.68
N PHE A 133 -9.87 -7.02 -1.41
CA PHE A 133 -10.81 -6.61 -0.36
C PHE A 133 -10.49 -5.23 0.20
N VAL A 134 -11.53 -4.58 0.72
CA VAL A 134 -11.45 -3.36 1.53
C VAL A 134 -12.34 -3.57 2.74
N VAL A 135 -11.78 -3.41 3.93
CA VAL A 135 -12.48 -3.61 5.21
C VAL A 135 -12.37 -2.34 6.04
N ARG A 136 -13.45 -1.98 6.73
CA ARG A 136 -13.47 -0.93 7.74
C ARG A 136 -14.00 -1.46 9.06
N LEU A 137 -13.22 -1.27 10.12
CA LEU A 137 -13.55 -1.63 11.49
C LEU A 137 -13.59 -0.40 12.39
N THR A 138 -14.32 -0.47 13.50
CA THR A 138 -14.28 0.53 14.56
C THR A 138 -12.93 0.48 15.31
N ALA A 139 -12.69 1.44 16.22
CA ALA A 139 -11.49 1.46 17.07
C ALA A 139 -11.36 0.25 18.03
N ASP A 140 -12.47 -0.43 18.30
CA ASP A 140 -12.56 -1.68 19.06
C ASP A 140 -12.46 -2.92 18.15
N GLY A 141 -12.27 -2.71 16.84
CA GLY A 141 -12.14 -3.75 15.84
C GLY A 141 -13.46 -4.44 15.50
N GLU A 142 -14.60 -3.76 15.60
CA GLU A 142 -15.90 -4.29 15.18
C GLU A 142 -16.16 -3.93 13.71
N LEU A 143 -16.72 -4.85 12.93
CA LEU A 143 -16.95 -4.62 11.49
C LEU A 143 -17.97 -3.51 11.25
N THR A 144 -17.60 -2.53 10.42
CA THR A 144 -18.54 -1.54 9.88
C THR A 144 -19.01 -1.97 8.49
N TRP A 145 -18.07 -2.33 7.61
CA TRP A 145 -18.36 -2.91 6.30
C TRP A 145 -17.12 -3.62 5.76
N ALA A 146 -17.36 -4.63 4.91
CA ALA A 146 -16.36 -5.26 4.06
C ALA A 146 -16.85 -5.23 2.61
N LYS A 147 -15.94 -5.01 1.66
CA LYS A 147 -16.22 -4.92 0.22
C LYS A 147 -15.18 -5.70 -0.56
N ALA A 148 -15.62 -6.40 -1.60
CA ALA A 148 -14.74 -6.96 -2.62
C ALA A 148 -14.70 -6.03 -3.84
N LEU A 149 -13.51 -5.84 -4.42
CA LEU A 149 -13.31 -5.28 -5.75
C LEU A 149 -12.86 -6.44 -6.62
N ALA A 150 -13.78 -6.93 -7.44
CA ALA A 150 -13.73 -8.28 -8.00
C ALA A 150 -13.79 -8.26 -9.52
N GLY A 151 -13.10 -9.21 -10.13
CA GLY A 151 -13.04 -9.43 -11.55
C GLY A 151 -13.08 -10.91 -11.92
N THR A 152 -12.67 -11.21 -13.15
CA THR A 152 -12.52 -12.60 -13.61
C THR A 152 -11.13 -13.16 -13.38
N GLY A 153 -10.19 -12.36 -12.86
CA GLY A 153 -8.78 -12.71 -12.82
C GLY A 153 -8.20 -12.63 -11.42
N PHE A 154 -7.04 -12.01 -11.32
CA PHE A 154 -6.34 -11.76 -10.06
C PHE A 154 -6.42 -10.27 -9.79
N GLU A 155 -6.89 -9.88 -8.61
CA GLU A 155 -6.93 -8.52 -8.14
C GLU A 155 -6.26 -8.39 -6.78
N VAL A 156 -5.45 -7.34 -6.63
CA VAL A 156 -4.77 -7.04 -5.37
C VAL A 156 -4.92 -5.57 -5.04
N ALA A 157 -5.47 -5.26 -3.87
CA ALA A 157 -5.36 -3.93 -3.29
C ALA A 157 -4.05 -3.85 -2.49
N GLN A 158 -3.12 -3.05 -2.98
CA GLN A 158 -1.74 -3.01 -2.50
C GLN A 158 -1.53 -1.97 -1.40
N SER A 159 -2.20 -0.82 -1.49
CA SER A 159 -2.04 0.28 -0.54
C SER A 159 -3.32 1.09 -0.39
N LEU A 160 -3.50 1.73 0.75
CA LEU A 160 -4.65 2.57 1.02
C LEU A 160 -4.27 3.90 1.70
N ALA A 161 -5.04 4.94 1.40
CA ALA A 161 -5.02 6.19 2.16
C ALA A 161 -6.44 6.57 2.57
N VAL A 162 -6.60 7.24 3.71
CA VAL A 162 -7.90 7.66 4.23
C VAL A 162 -7.88 9.17 4.46
N ASP A 163 -8.90 9.88 3.99
CA ASP A 163 -9.02 11.31 4.28
C ASP A 163 -9.67 11.57 5.64
N ALA A 164 -9.66 12.84 6.08
CA ALA A 164 -10.22 13.23 7.38
C ALA A 164 -11.73 12.96 7.55
N ASN A 165 -12.46 12.67 6.47
CA ASN A 165 -13.87 12.31 6.51
C ASN A 165 -14.09 10.78 6.53
N GLY A 166 -13.00 9.99 6.54
CA GLY A 166 -13.06 8.53 6.51
C GLY A 166 -13.27 7.93 5.12
N ALA A 167 -13.13 8.72 4.04
CA ALA A 167 -13.18 8.18 2.68
C ALA A 167 -11.86 7.47 2.36
N ALA A 168 -11.95 6.27 1.81
CA ALA A 168 -10.80 5.43 1.48
C ALA A 168 -10.41 5.59 0.01
N TYR A 169 -9.10 5.70 -0.25
CA TYR A 169 -8.49 5.72 -1.58
C TYR A 169 -7.65 4.46 -1.68
N VAL A 170 -8.10 3.51 -2.50
CA VAL A 170 -7.53 2.17 -2.58
C VAL A 170 -6.79 2.05 -3.91
N LEU A 171 -5.50 1.72 -3.83
CA LEU A 171 -4.61 1.54 -4.95
C LEU A 171 -4.23 0.07 -5.07
N GLY A 172 -4.23 -0.46 -6.30
CA GLY A 172 -3.89 -1.86 -6.54
C GLY A 172 -3.63 -2.18 -8.00
N ALA A 173 -3.51 -3.46 -8.30
CA ALA A 173 -3.36 -3.98 -9.65
C ALA A 173 -4.41 -5.06 -9.93
N TYR A 174 -4.77 -5.22 -11.20
CA TYR A 174 -5.69 -6.24 -11.65
C TYR A 174 -5.22 -6.89 -12.95
N PHE A 175 -5.60 -8.15 -13.12
CA PHE A 175 -5.25 -8.97 -14.27
C PHE A 175 -6.56 -9.35 -14.97
N THR A 176 -6.73 -9.00 -16.24
CA THR A 176 -7.97 -9.15 -17.03
C THR A 176 -9.04 -8.07 -16.80
N THR A 177 -9.94 -8.23 -15.83
CA THR A 177 -11.06 -7.31 -15.58
C THR A 177 -11.20 -7.02 -14.10
N ILE A 178 -11.77 -5.88 -13.75
CA ILE A 178 -12.12 -5.52 -12.37
C ILE A 178 -13.38 -4.67 -12.36
N ASP A 179 -14.24 -4.84 -11.37
CA ASP A 179 -15.29 -3.89 -11.02
C ASP A 179 -14.88 -3.05 -9.81
N LEU A 180 -14.68 -1.75 -10.01
CA LEU A 180 -14.29 -0.83 -8.93
C LEU A 180 -15.48 -0.32 -8.11
N ASN A 181 -16.71 -0.64 -8.51
CA ASN A 181 -17.92 -0.30 -7.78
C ASN A 181 -18.43 -1.54 -7.03
N PRO A 182 -18.23 -1.63 -5.70
CA PRO A 182 -18.63 -2.81 -4.93
C PRO A 182 -20.16 -2.88 -4.67
N SER A 183 -20.96 -2.17 -5.46
CA SER A 183 -22.43 -2.16 -5.37
C SER A 183 -23.02 -3.39 -6.05
N ALA A 184 -24.01 -4.02 -5.42
CA ALA A 184 -24.74 -5.14 -6.00
C ALA A 184 -25.60 -4.78 -7.24
N SER A 185 -25.79 -3.49 -7.53
CA SER A 185 -26.73 -3.01 -8.56
C SER A 185 -26.10 -2.11 -9.62
N GLN A 186 -24.83 -1.73 -9.44
CA GLN A 186 -24.12 -0.82 -10.34
C GLN A 186 -22.69 -1.31 -10.49
N SER A 187 -22.16 -1.22 -11.70
CA SER A 187 -20.78 -1.59 -12.00
C SER A 187 -19.99 -0.41 -12.55
N PHE A 188 -18.70 -0.43 -12.27
CA PHE A 188 -17.68 0.38 -12.92
C PHE A 188 -16.54 -0.54 -13.37
N SER A 189 -16.82 -1.29 -14.44
CA SER A 189 -15.88 -2.30 -14.93
C SER A 189 -14.74 -1.68 -15.76
N ARG A 190 -13.57 -2.29 -15.62
CA ARG A 190 -12.36 -2.03 -16.40
C ARG A 190 -11.79 -3.33 -16.92
N THR A 191 -11.05 -3.23 -18.01
CA THR A 191 -10.31 -4.34 -18.63
C THR A 191 -8.87 -3.86 -18.80
N THR A 192 -7.90 -4.73 -18.57
CA THR A 192 -6.49 -4.38 -18.75
C THR A 192 -6.20 -4.06 -20.22
N ALA A 193 -5.30 -3.12 -20.47
CA ALA A 193 -4.75 -2.87 -21.79
C ALA A 193 -3.58 -3.82 -22.13
N GLY A 194 -3.02 -4.48 -21.12
CA GLY A 194 -1.90 -5.42 -21.23
C GLY A 194 -1.98 -6.55 -20.21
N ASP A 195 -0.82 -6.92 -19.67
CA ASP A 195 -0.64 -8.05 -18.75
C ASP A 195 -1.28 -7.75 -17.38
N SER A 196 -1.09 -6.53 -16.87
CA SER A 196 -1.73 -6.02 -15.66
C SER A 196 -1.79 -4.50 -15.70
N ASP A 197 -2.88 -3.92 -15.21
CA ASP A 197 -3.03 -2.47 -15.09
C ASP A 197 -3.23 -2.08 -13.62
N ILE A 198 -2.98 -0.81 -13.32
CA ILE A 198 -3.19 -0.22 -12.00
C ILE A 198 -4.64 0.24 -11.90
N PHE A 199 -5.28 -0.04 -10.75
CA PHE A 199 -6.53 0.62 -10.39
C PHE A 199 -6.35 1.55 -9.20
N LEU A 200 -7.16 2.61 -9.19
CA LEU A 200 -7.33 3.50 -8.05
C LEU A 200 -8.82 3.78 -7.88
N THR A 201 -9.38 3.49 -6.71
CA THR A 201 -10.80 3.76 -6.41
C THR A 201 -10.95 4.58 -5.14
N LYS A 202 -11.92 5.48 -5.14
CA LYS A 202 -12.35 6.22 -3.95
C LYS A 202 -13.69 5.68 -3.48
N LEU A 203 -13.74 5.26 -2.22
CA LEU A 203 -14.95 4.88 -1.51
C LEU A 203 -15.27 5.93 -0.44
N ASP A 204 -16.55 6.24 -0.24
CA ASP A 204 -17.00 7.08 0.87
C ASP A 204 -16.86 6.35 2.22
N VAL A 205 -17.17 7.04 3.31
CA VAL A 205 -17.10 6.51 4.68
C VAL A 205 -17.97 5.26 4.94
N ASN A 206 -19.00 5.05 4.11
CA ASN A 206 -19.91 3.91 4.15
C ASN A 206 -19.51 2.80 3.16
N GLY A 207 -18.37 2.95 2.47
CA GLY A 207 -17.89 1.99 1.48
C GLY A 207 -18.63 2.08 0.13
N ASN A 208 -19.32 3.19 -0.15
CA ASN A 208 -19.95 3.39 -1.46
C ASN A 208 -18.94 3.97 -2.45
N PHE A 209 -19.01 3.53 -3.70
CA PHE A 209 -18.20 4.05 -4.79
C PHE A 209 -18.42 5.55 -5.04
N VAL A 210 -17.33 6.31 -5.15
CA VAL A 210 -17.34 7.74 -5.51
C VAL A 210 -16.79 7.94 -6.92
N TRP A 211 -15.59 7.45 -7.19
CA TRP A 211 -14.96 7.46 -8.52
C TRP A 211 -13.88 6.38 -8.60
N GLY A 212 -13.52 5.99 -9.83
CA GLY A 212 -12.49 5.00 -10.11
C GLY A 212 -11.66 5.37 -11.33
N ALA A 213 -10.40 4.97 -11.31
CA ALA A 213 -9.42 5.17 -12.37
C ALA A 213 -8.73 3.83 -12.66
N SER A 214 -8.42 3.64 -13.94
CA SER A 214 -7.49 2.61 -14.40
C SER A 214 -6.38 3.32 -15.17
N MET A 215 -5.13 2.95 -14.90
CA MET A 215 -3.93 3.53 -15.48
C MET A 215 -3.00 2.40 -15.88
N GLY A 216 -2.41 2.47 -17.07
CA GLY A 216 -1.60 1.38 -17.58
C GLY A 216 -1.39 1.41 -19.08
N GLY A 217 -0.81 0.33 -19.61
CA GLY A 217 -0.40 0.21 -20.99
C GLY A 217 -0.45 -1.22 -21.50
N SER A 218 0.29 -1.49 -22.57
CA SER A 218 0.34 -2.85 -23.15
C SER A 218 1.24 -3.82 -22.37
N GLY A 219 2.02 -3.30 -21.41
CA GLY A 219 2.92 -4.08 -20.57
C GLY A 219 2.27 -4.47 -19.24
N ALA A 220 3.10 -4.76 -18.25
CA ALA A 220 2.67 -4.97 -16.88
C ALA A 220 2.93 -3.69 -16.07
N ASP A 221 1.89 -3.19 -15.42
CA ASP A 221 1.91 -2.01 -14.57
C ASP A 221 1.58 -2.39 -13.12
N PHE A 222 2.38 -1.91 -12.18
CA PHE A 222 2.31 -2.30 -10.78
C PHE A 222 2.13 -1.08 -9.88
N ALA A 223 1.14 -1.17 -9.00
CA ALA A 223 0.96 -0.25 -7.90
C ALA A 223 1.92 -0.58 -6.75
N ALA A 224 2.41 0.44 -6.04
CA ALA A 224 3.17 0.25 -4.81
C ALA A 224 2.52 0.97 -3.62
N ALA A 225 2.39 2.29 -3.68
CA ALA A 225 1.89 3.08 -2.55
C ALA A 225 1.05 4.29 -2.99
N VAL A 226 0.06 4.63 -2.17
CA VAL A 226 -0.77 5.83 -2.32
C VAL A 226 -0.69 6.71 -1.08
N THR A 227 -0.69 8.03 -1.28
CA THR A 227 -0.81 9.01 -0.21
C THR A 227 -1.68 10.19 -0.64
N LEU A 228 -2.09 11.00 0.33
CA LEU A 228 -2.85 12.23 0.10
C LEU A 228 -2.01 13.43 0.48
N ASP A 229 -2.10 14.52 -0.29
CA ASP A 229 -1.62 15.82 0.17
C ASP A 229 -2.66 16.51 1.08
N ALA A 230 -2.30 17.66 1.67
CA ALA A 230 -3.19 18.39 2.57
C ALA A 230 -4.50 18.90 1.92
N SER A 231 -4.62 18.86 0.59
CA SER A 231 -5.83 19.18 -0.16
C SER A 231 -6.58 17.92 -0.62
N ASN A 232 -6.20 16.73 -0.13
CA ASN A 232 -6.68 15.43 -0.56
C ASN A 232 -6.48 15.14 -2.05
N ASN A 233 -5.47 15.76 -2.69
CA ASN A 233 -5.02 15.27 -3.98
C ASN A 233 -4.30 13.95 -3.76
N VAL A 234 -4.48 13.02 -4.71
CA VAL A 234 -3.96 11.67 -4.62
C VAL A 234 -2.61 11.62 -5.29
N LEU A 235 -1.62 11.05 -4.61
CA LEU A 235 -0.31 10.77 -5.17
C LEU A 235 -0.06 9.28 -5.08
N VAL A 236 0.39 8.71 -6.20
CA VAL A 236 0.67 7.28 -6.33
C VAL A 236 2.08 7.08 -6.84
N VAL A 237 2.71 5.99 -6.40
CA VAL A 237 3.99 5.51 -6.91
C VAL A 237 3.87 4.03 -7.26
N GLY A 238 4.63 3.61 -8.27
CA GLY A 238 4.74 2.24 -8.70
C GLY A 238 5.78 2.09 -9.82
N ASP A 239 5.71 0.98 -10.55
CA ASP A 239 6.57 0.68 -11.70
C ASP A 239 5.76 0.19 -12.90
N PHE A 240 6.31 0.37 -14.11
CA PHE A 240 5.62 -0.01 -15.35
C PHE A 240 6.58 -0.50 -16.43
N VAL A 241 6.07 -1.33 -17.34
CA VAL A 241 6.80 -1.90 -18.48
C VAL A 241 6.27 -1.30 -19.79
N GLY A 242 7.16 -0.81 -20.64
CA GLY A 242 6.79 -0.33 -21.97
C GLY A 242 6.18 1.06 -21.93
N THR A 243 5.07 1.30 -22.64
CA THR A 243 4.39 2.60 -22.64
C THR A 243 3.04 2.49 -21.93
N ALA A 244 2.85 3.34 -20.92
CA ALA A 244 1.64 3.38 -20.09
C ALA A 244 1.05 4.79 -20.06
N ASP A 245 -0.28 4.87 -20.01
CA ASP A 245 -1.03 6.11 -19.84
C ASP A 245 -1.49 6.25 -18.38
N PHE A 246 -1.11 7.39 -17.77
CA PHE A 246 -1.43 7.71 -16.39
C PHE A 246 -2.54 8.77 -16.26
N ASP A 247 -3.11 9.24 -17.37
CA ASP A 247 -4.33 10.04 -17.38
C ASP A 247 -5.55 9.12 -17.51
N PRO A 248 -6.39 8.95 -16.48
CA PRO A 248 -7.55 8.05 -16.56
C PRO A 248 -8.73 8.61 -17.36
N SER A 249 -8.57 9.78 -17.99
CA SER A 249 -9.56 10.39 -18.86
C SER A 249 -9.44 9.87 -20.31
N THR A 250 -10.09 10.56 -21.26
CA THR A 250 -9.92 10.27 -22.70
C THR A 250 -8.70 10.97 -23.30
N ALA A 251 -8.08 11.90 -22.57
CA ALA A 251 -6.79 12.48 -22.95
C ALA A 251 -5.67 11.50 -22.60
N THR A 252 -4.52 11.64 -23.27
CA THR A 252 -3.37 10.77 -23.04
C THR A 252 -2.22 11.53 -22.40
N SER A 253 -1.58 10.90 -21.42
CA SER A 253 -0.34 11.36 -20.80
C SER A 253 0.64 10.20 -20.66
N ASN A 254 1.09 9.70 -21.81
CA ASN A 254 1.97 8.54 -21.89
C ASN A 254 3.34 8.79 -21.27
N LEU A 255 3.82 7.82 -20.51
CA LEU A 255 5.24 7.64 -20.17
C LEU A 255 5.74 6.35 -20.82
N THR A 256 7.02 6.29 -21.17
CA THR A 256 7.66 5.10 -21.75
C THR A 256 8.85 4.72 -20.90
N SER A 257 8.91 3.46 -20.43
CA SER A 257 10.06 2.93 -19.71
C SER A 257 11.30 2.92 -20.61
N GLY A 258 12.45 3.26 -20.04
CA GLY A 258 13.74 3.24 -20.73
C GLY A 258 14.36 1.84 -20.75
N GLY A 259 13.91 0.97 -19.84
CA GLY A 259 14.38 -0.40 -19.67
C GLY A 259 13.23 -1.35 -19.37
N ASN A 260 13.53 -2.38 -18.56
CA ASN A 260 12.57 -3.42 -18.22
C ASN A 260 11.39 -2.88 -17.42
N ARG A 261 11.63 -2.12 -16.35
CA ARG A 261 10.62 -1.55 -15.45
C ARG A 261 11.11 -0.23 -14.91
N ASP A 262 10.32 0.82 -15.08
CA ASP A 262 10.68 2.13 -14.58
C ASP A 262 9.68 2.63 -13.56
N LEU A 263 10.18 3.42 -12.61
CA LEU A 263 9.35 4.07 -11.61
C LEU A 263 8.47 5.13 -12.27
N PHE A 264 7.21 5.20 -11.84
CA PHE A 264 6.36 6.36 -12.08
C PHE A 264 5.87 6.97 -10.77
N ILE A 265 5.62 8.28 -10.81
CA ILE A 265 4.86 9.02 -9.79
C ILE A 265 3.76 9.75 -10.52
N ALA A 266 2.51 9.57 -10.11
CA ALA A 266 1.38 10.30 -10.66
C ALA A 266 0.61 11.06 -9.58
N LYS A 267 0.08 12.22 -9.96
CA LYS A 267 -0.78 13.06 -9.12
C LYS A 267 -2.13 13.26 -9.79
N LEU A 268 -3.18 13.02 -9.02
CA LEU A 268 -4.57 13.28 -9.37
C LEU A 268 -5.20 14.22 -8.35
N THR A 269 -6.21 14.99 -8.76
CA THR A 269 -7.01 15.77 -7.82
C THR A 269 -7.86 14.87 -6.93
N THR A 270 -8.46 15.43 -5.86
CA THR A 270 -9.41 14.68 -5.00
C THR A 270 -10.62 14.09 -5.75
N GLY A 271 -10.95 14.64 -6.93
CA GLY A 271 -12.00 14.15 -7.82
C GLY A 271 -11.54 13.13 -8.87
N GLY A 272 -10.29 12.65 -8.78
CA GLY A 272 -9.73 11.67 -9.73
C GLY A 272 -9.33 12.27 -11.09
N THR A 273 -9.28 13.60 -11.23
CA THR A 273 -8.77 14.24 -12.45
C THR A 273 -7.24 14.26 -12.47
N PHE A 274 -6.63 13.83 -13.57
CA PHE A 274 -5.17 13.85 -13.77
C PHE A 274 -4.57 15.25 -13.59
N THR A 275 -3.38 15.33 -12.97
CA THR A 275 -2.61 16.57 -12.84
C THR A 275 -1.27 16.45 -13.54
N TRP A 276 -0.46 15.45 -13.17
CA TRP A 276 0.83 15.18 -13.78
C TRP A 276 1.27 13.74 -13.51
N ALA A 277 2.14 13.21 -14.37
CA ALA A 277 2.92 12.01 -14.12
C ALA A 277 4.40 12.27 -14.42
N ARG A 278 5.29 11.56 -13.73
CA ARG A 278 6.74 11.63 -13.88
C ARG A 278 7.30 10.22 -13.90
N ARG A 279 8.19 9.96 -14.85
CA ARG A 279 9.01 8.74 -14.89
C ARG A 279 10.37 9.04 -14.28
N VAL A 280 10.90 8.10 -13.51
CA VAL A 280 12.32 8.04 -13.17
C VAL A 280 12.82 6.66 -13.60
N GLY A 281 13.74 6.64 -14.56
CA GLY A 281 14.32 5.38 -15.00
C GLY A 281 15.33 5.49 -16.13
N ALA A 282 16.12 4.44 -16.30
CA ALA A 282 17.15 4.30 -17.32
C ALA A 282 17.01 2.96 -18.07
N GLY A 283 18.11 2.27 -18.37
CA GLY A 283 18.07 1.01 -19.12
C GLY A 283 17.80 -0.24 -18.28
N GLU A 284 17.80 -0.11 -16.95
CA GLU A 284 17.60 -1.19 -15.98
C GLU A 284 16.29 -1.01 -15.22
N SER A 285 16.08 -1.74 -14.11
CA SER A 285 14.86 -1.65 -13.32
C SER A 285 14.96 -0.66 -12.15
N GLU A 286 14.00 0.27 -12.12
CA GLU A 286 13.76 1.22 -11.05
C GLU A 286 12.39 0.95 -10.42
N LEU A 287 12.37 0.62 -9.13
CA LEU A 287 11.16 0.22 -8.41
C LEU A 287 10.81 1.28 -7.37
N GLY A 288 9.58 1.81 -7.44
CA GLY A 288 9.02 2.65 -6.39
C GLY A 288 8.34 1.80 -5.34
N THR A 289 8.52 2.13 -4.05
CA THR A 289 7.99 1.33 -2.94
C THR A 289 7.20 2.14 -1.91
N GLY A 290 7.48 3.45 -1.80
CA GLY A 290 6.81 4.30 -0.83
C GLY A 290 6.73 5.75 -1.31
N ILE A 291 5.68 6.44 -0.87
CA ILE A 291 5.43 7.85 -1.20
C ILE A 291 4.85 8.59 0.01
N ALA A 292 5.30 9.82 0.23
CA ALA A 292 4.80 10.70 1.28
C ALA A 292 4.78 12.16 0.79
N THR A 293 4.02 13.02 1.48
CA THR A 293 4.01 14.46 1.22
C THR A 293 4.34 15.28 2.47
N ASP A 294 4.92 16.46 2.26
CA ASP A 294 5.02 17.47 3.33
C ASP A 294 3.83 18.45 3.29
N ALA A 295 3.72 19.30 4.31
CA ALA A 295 2.65 20.29 4.42
C ALA A 295 2.64 21.35 3.29
N SER A 296 3.74 21.48 2.54
CA SER A 296 3.80 22.35 1.35
C SER A 296 3.39 21.60 0.06
N GLY A 297 3.01 20.33 0.17
CA GLY A 297 2.65 19.47 -0.95
C GLY A 297 3.85 18.94 -1.74
N ASN A 298 5.08 19.08 -1.24
CA ASN A 298 6.22 18.44 -1.89
C ASN A 298 6.12 16.92 -1.71
N VAL A 299 6.62 16.19 -2.70
CA VAL A 299 6.50 14.74 -2.81
C VAL A 299 7.83 14.10 -2.46
N TYR A 300 7.78 13.04 -1.67
CA TYR A 300 8.93 12.23 -1.30
C TYR A 300 8.66 10.80 -1.75
N ALA A 301 9.48 10.27 -2.64
CA ALA A 301 9.40 8.90 -3.11
C ALA A 301 10.65 8.11 -2.70
N VAL A 302 10.46 6.84 -2.38
CA VAL A 302 11.53 5.91 -2.02
C VAL A 302 11.40 4.62 -2.81
N GLY A 303 12.52 3.90 -2.96
CA GLY A 303 12.57 2.69 -3.76
C GLY A 303 13.99 2.24 -4.03
N SER A 304 14.16 1.36 -5.00
CA SER A 304 15.46 0.81 -5.41
C SER A 304 15.73 1.10 -6.89
N PHE A 305 17.00 1.30 -7.24
CA PHE A 305 17.42 1.54 -8.62
C PHE A 305 18.71 0.81 -8.95
N ARG A 306 18.99 0.61 -10.25
CA ARG A 306 20.19 -0.07 -10.75
C ARG A 306 20.94 0.79 -11.76
N GLY A 307 22.27 0.62 -11.80
CA GLY A 307 23.11 1.35 -12.75
C GLY A 307 23.09 2.87 -12.50
N THR A 308 23.15 3.66 -13.58
CA THR A 308 23.08 5.13 -13.52
C THR A 308 21.73 5.61 -14.04
N VAL A 309 21.02 6.38 -13.23
CA VAL A 309 19.65 6.83 -13.49
C VAL A 309 19.55 8.34 -13.33
N ASP A 310 18.86 8.98 -14.27
CA ASP A 310 18.49 10.40 -14.18
C ASP A 310 17.26 10.54 -13.27
N PHE A 311 17.46 11.14 -12.09
CA PHE A 311 16.40 11.37 -11.11
C PHE A 311 15.64 12.68 -11.32
N ASN A 312 16.01 13.48 -12.31
CA ASN A 312 15.28 14.69 -12.66
C ASN A 312 14.33 14.41 -13.83
N PRO A 313 13.00 14.44 -13.61
CA PRO A 313 12.07 14.17 -14.69
C PRO A 313 11.83 15.39 -15.61
N GLY A 314 12.56 16.49 -15.39
CA GLY A 314 12.60 17.67 -16.26
C GLY A 314 13.67 17.57 -17.36
N ALA A 315 14.03 18.72 -17.94
CA ALA A 315 14.97 18.77 -19.07
C ALA A 315 16.46 18.69 -18.67
N ALA A 316 16.79 18.91 -17.41
CA ALA A 316 18.16 18.87 -16.91
C ALA A 316 18.48 17.50 -16.32
N THR A 317 19.66 16.98 -16.56
CA THR A 317 20.07 15.67 -16.05
C THR A 317 20.62 15.76 -14.63
N VAL A 318 20.16 14.87 -13.75
CA VAL A 318 20.69 14.66 -12.41
C VAL A 318 20.87 13.17 -12.16
N ASP A 319 22.06 12.68 -12.50
CA ASP A 319 22.40 11.27 -12.38
C ASP A 319 22.72 10.85 -10.94
N LEU A 320 22.15 9.72 -10.52
CA LEU A 320 22.66 8.91 -9.41
C LEU A 320 23.12 7.57 -9.95
N THR A 321 24.24 7.06 -9.42
CA THR A 321 24.78 5.75 -9.77
C THR A 321 24.70 4.83 -8.56
N SER A 322 24.08 3.66 -8.73
CA SER A 322 24.10 2.57 -7.77
C SER A 322 25.54 2.14 -7.53
N ARG A 323 25.89 1.96 -6.26
CA ARG A 323 27.24 1.60 -5.79
C ARG A 323 27.42 0.09 -5.64
N ASP A 324 26.33 -0.67 -5.72
CA ASP A 324 26.38 -2.11 -5.82
C ASP A 324 26.66 -2.51 -7.28
N ASP A 325 27.84 -3.08 -7.51
CA ASP A 325 28.34 -3.52 -8.82
C ASP A 325 28.03 -4.99 -9.12
N SER A 326 27.34 -5.68 -8.20
CA SER A 326 26.89 -7.04 -8.44
C SER A 326 25.81 -7.05 -9.53
N GLN A 327 25.73 -8.16 -10.27
CA GLN A 327 24.77 -8.33 -11.38
C GLN A 327 23.30 -8.14 -10.96
N PHE A 328 23.00 -8.21 -9.65
CA PHE A 328 21.66 -8.02 -9.08
C PHE A 328 21.60 -6.89 -8.06
N GLY A 329 22.68 -6.11 -7.95
CA GLY A 329 22.85 -5.06 -6.98
C GLY A 329 21.91 -3.89 -7.22
N SER A 330 21.26 -3.42 -6.17
CA SER A 330 20.41 -2.24 -6.21
C SER A 330 20.63 -1.41 -4.95
N ASP A 331 20.78 -0.11 -5.12
CA ASP A 331 20.78 0.81 -4.00
C ASP A 331 19.38 1.40 -3.78
N VAL A 332 19.13 1.83 -2.54
CA VAL A 332 17.92 2.57 -2.20
C VAL A 332 18.09 4.03 -2.60
N PHE A 333 17.01 4.68 -3.02
CA PHE A 333 16.99 6.12 -3.22
C PHE A 333 15.93 6.80 -2.34
N VAL A 334 16.14 8.09 -2.11
CA VAL A 334 15.12 9.04 -1.67
C VAL A 334 15.07 10.18 -2.66
N LEU A 335 13.91 10.43 -3.26
CA LEU A 335 13.66 11.49 -4.22
C LEU A 335 12.68 12.50 -3.63
N LYS A 336 13.02 13.79 -3.68
CA LYS A 336 12.09 14.88 -3.40
C LYS A 336 11.73 15.62 -4.68
N LEU A 337 10.43 15.73 -4.96
CA LEU A 337 9.84 16.58 -5.99
C LEU A 337 9.03 17.73 -5.35
N SER A 338 8.84 18.82 -6.08
CA SER A 338 7.91 19.87 -5.71
C SER A 338 6.45 19.41 -5.85
N ALA A 339 5.49 20.22 -5.40
CA ALA A 339 4.07 19.94 -5.59
C ALA A 339 3.62 19.85 -7.07
N SER A 340 4.38 20.46 -7.98
CA SER A 340 4.21 20.40 -9.44
C SER A 340 4.96 19.23 -10.10
N GLY A 341 5.63 18.38 -9.31
CA GLY A 341 6.40 17.25 -9.82
C GLY A 341 7.75 17.63 -10.40
N ASP A 342 8.31 18.80 -10.04
CA ASP A 342 9.64 19.22 -10.49
C ASP A 342 10.71 18.72 -9.52
N TYR A 343 11.90 18.37 -10.03
CA TYR A 343 13.00 17.90 -9.20
C TYR A 343 13.44 18.93 -8.15
N VAL A 344 13.63 18.48 -6.90
CA VAL A 344 14.22 19.29 -5.82
C VAL A 344 15.58 18.73 -5.41
N TRP A 345 15.62 17.45 -5.02
CA TRP A 345 16.85 16.72 -4.74
C TRP A 345 16.61 15.20 -4.76
N ALA A 346 17.66 14.41 -5.03
CA ALA A 346 17.67 12.96 -4.79
C ALA A 346 18.92 12.53 -4.02
N ARG A 347 18.83 11.41 -3.29
CA ARG A 347 19.93 10.82 -2.50
C ARG A 347 19.91 9.30 -2.64
N THR A 348 21.10 8.70 -2.67
CA THR A 348 21.31 7.26 -2.62
C THR A 348 21.61 6.82 -1.18
N LEU A 349 21.02 5.71 -0.75
CA LEU A 349 21.28 5.01 0.50
C LEU A 349 21.70 3.57 0.16
N GLY A 350 22.92 3.19 0.54
CA GLY A 350 23.51 1.91 0.18
C GLY A 350 24.99 1.86 0.55
N THR A 351 25.53 0.66 0.72
CA THR A 351 26.94 0.46 1.09
C THR A 351 27.78 0.19 -0.15
N ASN A 352 29.02 0.66 -0.13
CA ASN A 352 30.05 0.09 -0.99
C ASN A 352 30.26 -1.36 -0.54
N SER A 353 30.00 -2.35 -1.38
CA SER A 353 30.72 -3.62 -1.22
C SER A 353 32.21 -3.32 -1.44
N PRO A 354 33.11 -3.67 -0.50
CA PRO A 354 34.53 -3.34 -0.59
C PRO A 354 35.26 -4.02 -1.74
#